data_AF-K1P0U2-F1
#
_entry.id   AF-K1P0U2-F1
#
_cell.length_a   1.000
_cell.length_b   1.000
_cell.length_c   1.000
_cell.angle_alpha   90.00
_cell.angle_beta   90.00
_cell.angle_gamma   90.00
#
_symmetry.space_group_name_H-M   'P 1'
#
loop_
_entity.id
_entity.type
_entity.pdbx_description
1 polymer ?
#
loop_
_entity_poly.entity_id
_entity_poly.type
_entity_poly.pdbx_seq_one_letter_code
_entity_poly.pdbx_strand_id
1 'polypeptide(L)'
;MKIMYAALRTALPKIKCIKYALAKNQTKDDLEENLKAILPHQFGDHSCCAARFCGFKRNPSEKYIHRSLPYKAALKNDQLRQHLHPIFDQVSARAAQYVDLGSSQQCEHANKEVTMRIPKSLHYGNSDALDFRVHATAAFINEGRGYISKVNEKAGLSPGKFTKKYAAKQLKHRLQAEERSKLPSTKRRIQLKQERNNTQCAFQALEGDTYQSEIGLKDEVDIVQIPDPVPRGVFKPITLSSGSPSLVVFDLETTDLSKFI
;
A
#
# COMPACT_ATOMS: atom_id res chain seq x y z
N MET A 1 25.07 16.12 4.74
CA MET A 1 23.70 16.04 5.33
C MET A 1 23.02 17.39 5.59
N LYS A 2 23.68 18.43 6.12
CA LYS A 2 23.04 19.73 6.43
C LYS A 2 22.47 20.49 5.20
N ILE A 3 23.11 20.38 4.04
CA ILE A 3 22.68 21.06 2.79
C ILE A 3 21.39 20.44 2.22
N MET A 4 21.28 19.10 2.22
CA MET A 4 20.06 18.39 1.83
C MET A 4 18.87 18.74 2.74
N TYR A 5 19.11 18.84 4.06
CA TYR A 5 18.08 19.21 5.02
C TYR A 5 17.56 20.64 4.81
N ALA A 6 18.44 21.58 4.44
CA ALA A 6 18.07 22.95 4.12
C ALA A 6 17.26 23.05 2.82
N ALA A 7 17.65 22.31 1.77
CA ALA A 7 16.92 22.25 0.50
C ALA A 7 15.53 21.58 0.64
N LEU A 8 15.44 20.50 1.43
CA LEU A 8 14.15 19.88 1.79
C LEU A 8 13.26 20.87 2.56
N ARG A 9 13.83 21.66 3.48
CA ARG A 9 13.09 22.64 4.29
C ARG A 9 12.65 23.89 3.51
N THR A 10 13.31 24.22 2.40
CA THR A 10 12.91 25.33 1.50
C THR A 10 11.93 24.88 0.40
N ALA A 11 11.92 23.60 0.04
CA ALA A 11 10.97 23.02 -0.92
C ALA A 11 9.61 22.66 -0.30
N LEU A 12 9.60 22.08 0.91
CA LEU A 12 8.38 21.66 1.64
C LEU A 12 7.31 22.76 1.82
N PRO A 13 7.65 24.04 2.08
CA PRO A 13 6.67 25.12 2.20
C PRO A 13 5.93 25.39 0.90
N LYS A 14 6.67 25.37 -0.23
CA LYS A 14 6.13 25.61 -1.59
C LYS A 14 5.15 24.50 -1.99
N ILE A 15 5.42 23.27 -1.57
CA ILE A 15 4.57 22.09 -1.83
C ILE A 15 3.18 22.26 -1.18
N LYS A 16 3.05 22.90 -0.02
CA LYS A 16 1.73 23.08 0.63
C LYS A 16 0.81 24.02 -0.16
N CYS A 17 1.34 25.15 -0.65
CA CYS A 17 0.57 26.10 -1.43
C CYS A 17 0.16 25.51 -2.79
N ILE A 18 1.07 24.76 -3.43
CA ILE A 18 0.77 24.04 -4.68
C ILE A 18 -0.31 22.97 -4.46
N LYS A 19 -0.18 22.15 -3.41
CA LYS A 19 -1.20 21.15 -3.05
C LYS A 19 -2.57 21.78 -2.82
N TYR A 20 -2.61 22.93 -2.14
CA TYR A 20 -3.86 23.64 -1.91
C TYR A 20 -4.47 24.12 -3.24
N ALA A 21 -3.68 24.75 -4.10
CA ALA A 21 -4.15 25.23 -5.41
C ALA A 21 -4.70 24.07 -6.26
N LEU A 22 -4.00 22.94 -6.32
CA LEU A 22 -4.46 21.77 -7.07
C LEU A 22 -5.73 21.13 -6.48
N ALA A 23 -5.89 21.15 -5.15
CA ALA A 23 -7.02 20.49 -4.50
C ALA A 23 -8.30 21.34 -4.43
N LYS A 24 -8.20 22.66 -4.63
CA LYS A 24 -9.31 23.61 -4.37
C LYS A 24 -9.84 24.32 -5.61
N ASN A 25 -9.16 24.22 -6.74
CA ASN A 25 -9.59 24.84 -7.98
C ASN A 25 -10.25 23.80 -8.88
N GLN A 26 -11.44 24.13 -9.38
CA GLN A 26 -12.24 23.26 -10.25
C GLN A 26 -12.19 23.70 -11.72
N THR A 27 -11.76 24.93 -11.97
CA THR A 27 -11.64 25.50 -13.31
C THR A 27 -10.17 25.82 -13.63
N LYS A 28 -9.86 25.90 -14.93
CA LYS A 28 -8.54 26.28 -15.42
C LYS A 28 -8.11 27.65 -14.93
N ASP A 29 -9.01 28.63 -15.05
CA ASP A 29 -8.69 30.02 -14.82
C ASP A 29 -8.42 30.27 -13.33
N ASP A 30 -9.24 29.70 -12.44
CA ASP A 30 -9.02 29.75 -10.98
C ASP A 30 -7.68 29.11 -10.59
N LEU A 31 -7.32 28.00 -11.24
CA LEU A 31 -6.07 27.31 -10.97
C LEU A 31 -4.86 28.12 -11.44
N GLU A 32 -4.94 28.68 -12.65
CA GLU A 32 -3.89 29.52 -13.22
C GLU A 32 -3.62 30.77 -12.36
N GLU A 33 -4.68 31.47 -11.95
CA GLU A 33 -4.56 32.65 -11.06
C GLU A 33 -3.92 32.29 -9.72
N ASN A 34 -4.37 31.20 -9.09
CA ASN A 34 -3.79 30.77 -7.82
C ASN A 34 -2.33 30.33 -7.98
N LEU A 35 -1.97 29.63 -9.06
CA LEU A 35 -0.58 29.23 -9.33
C LEU A 35 0.33 30.46 -9.50
N LYS A 36 -0.13 31.48 -10.25
CA LYS A 36 0.55 32.77 -10.40
C LYS A 36 0.71 33.50 -9.07
N ALA A 37 -0.27 33.39 -8.17
CA ALA A 37 -0.22 34.03 -6.86
C ALA A 37 0.73 33.36 -5.85
N ILE A 38 1.09 32.07 -6.03
CA ILE A 38 1.91 31.33 -5.05
C ILE A 38 3.27 31.98 -4.87
N LEU A 39 3.96 32.31 -5.97
CA LEU A 39 5.31 32.85 -5.91
C LEU A 39 5.36 34.22 -5.20
N PRO A 40 4.64 35.28 -5.66
CA PRO A 40 4.64 36.57 -4.97
C PRO A 40 4.20 36.44 -3.52
N HIS A 41 3.23 35.57 -3.22
CA HIS A 41 2.80 35.28 -1.86
C HIS A 41 3.96 34.82 -0.98
N GLN A 42 4.82 33.88 -1.42
CA GLN A 42 5.96 33.41 -0.60
C GLN A 42 6.97 34.54 -0.29
N PHE A 43 7.01 35.58 -1.11
CA PHE A 43 7.88 36.76 -0.94
C PHE A 43 7.17 37.93 -0.24
N GLY A 44 5.96 37.70 0.31
CA GLY A 44 5.21 38.69 1.08
C GLY A 44 4.39 39.66 0.22
N ASP A 45 4.35 39.46 -1.09
CA ASP A 45 3.49 40.20 -1.99
C ASP A 45 2.13 39.50 -2.11
N HIS A 46 1.10 40.14 -1.56
CA HIS A 46 -0.26 39.62 -1.53
C HIS A 46 -1.20 40.30 -2.53
N SER A 47 -0.67 41.08 -3.48
CA SER A 47 -1.44 41.79 -4.50
C SER A 47 -2.30 40.84 -5.33
N CYS A 48 -1.70 39.77 -5.86
CA CYS A 48 -2.35 38.76 -6.70
C CYS A 48 -3.09 37.66 -5.91
N CYS A 49 -3.18 37.76 -4.58
CA CYS A 49 -3.78 36.72 -3.76
C CYS A 49 -5.31 36.82 -3.68
N ALA A 50 -6.01 35.70 -3.84
CA ALA A 50 -7.43 35.58 -3.47
C ALA A 50 -7.62 35.37 -1.95
N ALA A 51 -8.73 35.87 -1.39
CA ALA A 51 -9.06 35.76 0.05
C ALA A 51 -9.27 34.30 0.53
N ARG A 52 -9.69 33.41 -0.38
CA ARG A 52 -9.80 31.97 -0.10
C ARG A 52 -8.44 31.33 0.17
N PHE A 53 -7.41 31.74 -0.57
CA PHE A 53 -6.04 31.21 -0.49
C PHE A 53 -5.19 31.92 0.59
N CYS A 54 -5.33 33.23 0.74
CA CYS A 54 -4.43 34.06 1.52
C CYS A 54 -5.05 34.52 2.84
N GLY A 55 -4.43 34.13 3.96
CA GLY A 55 -4.84 34.57 5.29
C GLY A 55 -4.72 36.09 5.50
N PHE A 56 -3.75 36.76 4.86
CA PHE A 56 -3.60 38.22 4.92
C PHE A 56 -4.80 38.94 4.30
N LYS A 57 -5.27 38.48 3.13
CA LYS A 57 -6.48 39.05 2.49
C LYS A 57 -7.76 38.73 3.25
N ARG A 58 -7.80 37.62 3.98
CA ARG A 58 -8.94 37.25 4.83
C ARG A 58 -9.03 38.11 6.08
N ASN A 59 -7.89 38.33 6.76
CA ASN A 59 -7.78 39.12 7.97
C ASN A 59 -6.65 40.16 7.82
N PRO A 60 -6.90 41.31 7.17
CA PRO A 60 -5.87 42.32 6.93
C PRO A 60 -5.36 43.01 8.20
N SER A 61 -6.12 42.93 9.29
CA SER A 61 -5.84 43.56 10.59
C SER A 61 -4.80 42.81 11.42
N GLU A 62 -4.50 41.55 11.09
CA GLU A 62 -3.49 40.76 11.81
C GLU A 62 -2.17 40.73 11.05
N LYS A 63 -1.06 40.77 11.81
CA LYS A 63 0.28 40.54 11.24
C LYS A 63 0.30 39.14 10.63
N TYR A 64 0.36 39.05 9.30
CA TYR A 64 0.33 37.77 8.60
C TYR A 64 1.60 36.95 8.86
N ILE A 65 1.41 35.66 9.14
CA ILE A 65 2.46 34.72 9.53
C ILE A 65 2.51 33.57 8.53
N HIS A 66 3.66 33.38 7.87
CA HIS A 66 3.87 32.27 6.94
C HIS A 66 4.13 30.96 7.68
N ARG A 67 3.08 30.27 8.14
CA ARG A 67 3.19 29.01 8.90
C ARG A 67 3.99 27.92 8.16
N SER A 68 4.03 27.97 6.83
CA SER A 68 4.75 27.01 6.01
C SER A 68 6.25 27.31 5.91
N LEU A 69 6.69 28.57 6.03
CA LEU A 69 8.08 28.97 5.81
C LEU A 69 8.93 28.90 7.08
N PRO A 70 10.25 28.66 6.95
CA PRO A 70 11.19 28.80 8.07
C PRO A 70 11.07 30.18 8.72
N TYR A 71 11.17 30.24 10.05
CA TYR A 71 11.06 31.48 10.84
C TYR A 71 9.72 32.22 10.69
N LYS A 72 8.72 31.59 10.05
CA LYS A 72 7.38 32.11 9.83
C LYS A 72 7.31 33.45 9.09
N ALA A 73 8.34 33.77 8.31
CA ALA A 73 8.48 35.03 7.60
C ALA A 73 8.54 34.81 6.08
N ALA A 74 8.26 35.87 5.31
CA ALA A 74 8.40 35.88 3.86
C ALA A 74 9.87 35.66 3.42
N LEU A 75 10.04 35.07 2.24
CA LEU A 75 11.33 34.97 1.58
C LEU A 75 11.82 36.36 1.14
N LYS A 76 13.13 36.61 1.24
CA LYS A 76 13.74 37.92 0.93
C LYS A 76 14.81 37.88 -0.16
N ASN A 77 15.09 36.72 -0.74
CA ASN A 77 16.18 36.57 -1.71
C ASN A 77 15.67 36.82 -3.14
N ASP A 78 16.00 37.97 -3.72
CA ASP A 78 15.54 38.37 -5.05
C ASP A 78 16.12 37.50 -6.18
N GLN A 79 17.37 37.04 -6.05
CA GLN A 79 17.98 36.11 -7.01
C GLN A 79 17.18 34.80 -7.05
N LEU A 80 16.79 34.28 -5.89
CA LEU A 80 15.93 33.11 -5.80
C LEU A 80 14.55 33.38 -6.43
N ARG A 81 13.98 34.57 -6.23
CA ARG A 81 12.70 34.95 -6.87
C ARG A 81 12.81 34.91 -8.39
N GLN A 82 13.86 35.51 -8.94
CA GLN A 82 14.13 35.55 -10.39
C GLN A 82 14.29 34.15 -10.99
N HIS A 83 15.02 33.25 -10.31
CA HIS A 83 15.17 31.87 -10.77
C HIS A 83 13.88 31.04 -10.71
N LEU A 84 12.99 31.32 -9.75
CA LEU A 84 11.73 30.58 -9.61
C LEU A 84 10.64 31.10 -10.56
N HIS A 85 10.68 32.38 -10.93
CA HIS A 85 9.68 33.00 -11.81
C HIS A 85 9.43 32.20 -13.11
N PRO A 86 10.44 31.87 -13.94
CA PRO A 86 10.20 31.15 -15.19
C PRO A 86 9.64 29.74 -14.96
N ILE A 87 10.00 29.09 -13.84
CA ILE A 87 9.47 27.77 -13.49
C ILE A 87 7.97 27.88 -13.17
N PHE A 88 7.58 28.86 -12.35
CA PHE A 88 6.18 29.07 -12.00
C PHE A 88 5.34 29.56 -13.18
N ASP A 89 5.90 30.34 -14.10
CA ASP A 89 5.21 30.74 -15.33
C ASP A 89 4.89 29.54 -16.21
N GLN A 90 5.87 28.64 -16.41
CA GLN A 90 5.67 27.41 -17.20
C GLN A 90 4.61 26.50 -16.56
N VAL A 91 4.63 26.36 -15.23
CA VAL A 91 3.63 25.57 -14.49
C VAL A 91 2.25 26.21 -14.62
N SER A 92 2.14 27.52 -14.45
CA SER A 92 0.86 28.23 -14.53
C SER A 92 0.28 28.18 -15.96
N ALA A 93 1.12 28.32 -16.99
CA ALA A 93 0.71 28.21 -18.39
C ALA A 93 0.14 26.82 -18.74
N ARG A 94 0.53 25.78 -17.98
CA ARG A 94 0.02 24.41 -18.13
C ARG A 94 -1.15 24.09 -17.21
N ALA A 95 -1.77 25.10 -16.58
CA ALA A 95 -2.90 24.91 -15.65
C ALA A 95 -4.00 24.00 -16.21
N ALA A 96 -4.31 24.11 -17.51
CA ALA A 96 -5.31 23.26 -18.17
C ALA A 96 -5.03 21.75 -18.03
N GLN A 97 -3.75 21.34 -17.98
CA GLN A 97 -3.34 19.95 -17.81
C GLN A 97 -3.54 19.45 -16.37
N TYR A 98 -3.76 20.36 -15.41
CA TYR A 98 -3.83 20.07 -13.99
C TYR A 98 -5.26 20.13 -13.41
N VAL A 99 -6.23 20.67 -14.16
CA VAL A 99 -7.64 20.77 -13.71
C VAL A 99 -8.29 19.39 -13.63
N ASP A 100 -8.06 18.57 -14.64
CA ASP A 100 -8.62 17.21 -14.73
C ASP A 100 -7.51 16.17 -14.55
N LEU A 101 -6.86 16.17 -13.38
CA LEU A 101 -5.90 15.12 -13.04
C LEU A 101 -6.57 13.76 -12.75
N GLY A 102 -7.91 13.68 -12.89
CA GLY A 102 -8.69 12.49 -12.60
C GLY A 102 -8.56 12.00 -11.16
N SER A 103 -9.37 11.02 -10.80
CA SER A 103 -9.12 10.28 -9.56
C SER A 103 -7.99 9.28 -9.79
N SER A 104 -6.89 9.42 -9.06
CA SER A 104 -5.82 8.41 -9.06
C SER A 104 -6.28 7.05 -8.50
N GLN A 105 -7.49 6.94 -7.94
CA GLN A 105 -8.04 5.69 -7.42
C GLN A 105 -8.08 4.59 -8.49
N GLN A 106 -8.43 4.93 -9.74
CA GLN A 106 -8.45 3.96 -10.83
C GLN A 106 -7.07 3.34 -11.10
N CYS A 107 -6.01 4.11 -10.84
CA CYS A 107 -4.62 3.69 -11.03
C CYS A 107 -3.88 3.43 -9.71
N GLU A 108 -4.57 3.39 -8.56
CA GLU A 108 -3.90 3.28 -7.25
C GLU A 108 -3.16 1.95 -7.12
N HIS A 109 -3.79 0.87 -7.60
CA HIS A 109 -3.15 -0.43 -7.68
C HIS A 109 -1.86 -0.39 -8.51
N ALA A 110 -1.92 0.23 -9.70
CA ALA A 110 -0.77 0.36 -10.59
C ALA A 110 0.35 1.21 -9.96
N ASN A 111 0.02 2.37 -9.40
CA ASN A 111 0.96 3.27 -8.75
C ASN A 111 1.62 2.61 -7.53
N LYS A 112 0.85 1.84 -6.76
CA LYS A 112 1.37 1.06 -5.63
C LYS A 112 2.33 -0.02 -6.10
N GLU A 113 1.97 -0.80 -7.12
CA GLU A 113 2.84 -1.83 -7.68
C GLU A 113 4.16 -1.25 -8.22
N VAL A 114 4.10 -0.13 -8.94
CA VAL A 114 5.30 0.58 -9.44
C VAL A 114 6.17 1.00 -8.24
N THR A 115 5.57 1.60 -7.22
CA THR A 115 6.30 2.05 -6.02
C THR A 115 6.91 0.90 -5.24
N MET A 116 6.21 -0.24 -5.12
CA MET A 116 6.71 -1.44 -4.42
C MET A 116 7.93 -2.05 -5.13
N ARG A 117 8.00 -1.89 -6.46
CA ARG A 117 9.12 -2.38 -7.28
C ARG A 117 10.27 -1.39 -7.34
N ILE A 118 10.12 -0.15 -6.86
CA ILE A 118 11.19 0.84 -6.83
C ILE A 118 11.78 0.88 -5.41
N PRO A 119 13.06 0.51 -5.21
CA PRO A 119 13.73 0.65 -3.92
C PRO A 119 13.65 2.09 -3.42
N LYS A 120 13.04 2.31 -2.25
CA LYS A 120 12.93 3.66 -1.64
C LYS A 120 14.28 4.28 -1.29
N SER A 121 15.34 3.47 -1.21
CA SER A 121 16.71 3.87 -0.92
C SER A 121 17.44 4.51 -2.11
N LEU A 122 16.91 4.37 -3.33
CA LEU A 122 17.58 4.81 -4.56
C LEU A 122 16.68 5.73 -5.37
N HIS A 123 17.25 6.82 -5.89
CA HIS A 123 16.58 7.74 -6.79
C HIS A 123 16.77 7.29 -8.24
N TYR A 124 15.67 6.91 -8.91
CA TYR A 124 15.66 6.51 -10.33
C TYR A 124 15.04 7.58 -11.23
N GLY A 125 14.76 8.78 -10.73
CA GLY A 125 14.15 9.84 -11.54
C GLY A 125 14.99 10.14 -12.78
N ASN A 126 14.35 10.23 -13.95
CA ASN A 126 14.99 10.49 -15.25
C ASN A 126 16.04 9.44 -15.67
N SER A 127 15.87 8.17 -15.28
CA SER A 127 16.72 7.07 -15.71
C SER A 127 15.94 5.99 -16.45
N ASP A 128 16.57 5.34 -17.44
CA ASP A 128 15.99 4.20 -18.17
C ASP A 128 15.58 3.05 -17.24
N ALA A 129 16.22 2.96 -16.07
CA ALA A 129 15.86 1.99 -15.04
C ALA A 129 14.47 2.24 -14.45
N LEU A 130 14.00 3.49 -14.38
CA LEU A 130 12.62 3.80 -14.00
C LEU A 130 11.66 3.34 -15.08
N ASP A 131 11.94 3.67 -16.34
CA ASP A 131 11.10 3.32 -17.48
C ASP A 131 10.94 1.80 -17.60
N PHE A 132 12.04 1.05 -17.49
CA PHE A 132 11.98 -0.41 -17.46
C PHE A 132 11.07 -0.95 -16.35
N ARG A 133 11.16 -0.39 -15.13
CA ARG A 133 10.33 -0.83 -14.00
C ARG A 133 8.86 -0.49 -14.21
N VAL A 134 8.56 0.68 -14.76
CA VAL A 134 7.20 1.09 -15.10
C VAL A 134 6.62 0.15 -16.16
N HIS A 135 7.35 -0.11 -17.26
CA HIS A 135 6.94 -1.03 -18.31
C HIS A 135 6.78 -2.47 -17.82
N ALA A 136 7.72 -2.98 -17.02
CA ALA A 136 7.62 -4.32 -16.43
C ALA A 136 6.44 -4.44 -15.47
N THR A 137 6.04 -3.34 -14.82
CA THR A 137 4.85 -3.30 -13.96
C THR A 137 3.57 -3.33 -14.79
N ALA A 138 3.50 -2.54 -15.86
CA ALA A 138 2.37 -2.58 -16.79
C ALA A 138 2.18 -3.98 -17.39
N ALA A 139 3.26 -4.62 -17.83
CA ALA A 139 3.23 -6.00 -18.34
C ALA A 139 2.74 -6.99 -17.27
N PHE A 140 3.16 -6.84 -16.02
CA PHE A 140 2.68 -7.68 -14.92
C PHE A 140 1.20 -7.46 -14.58
N ILE A 141 0.71 -6.23 -14.62
CA ILE A 141 -0.70 -5.94 -14.33
C ILE A 141 -1.58 -6.59 -15.40
N ASN A 142 -1.20 -6.43 -16.67
CA ASN A 142 -1.97 -6.94 -17.80
C ASN A 142 -1.88 -8.46 -17.94
N GLU A 143 -0.68 -9.03 -17.81
CA GLU A 143 -0.43 -10.45 -18.13
C GLU A 143 -0.15 -11.32 -16.90
N GLY A 144 -0.13 -10.75 -15.70
CA GLY A 144 0.30 -11.43 -14.48
C GLY A 144 1.79 -11.76 -14.49
N ARG A 145 2.23 -12.69 -13.63
CA ARG A 145 3.65 -13.12 -13.54
C ARG A 145 4.16 -13.86 -14.77
N GLY A 146 3.28 -14.25 -15.70
CA GLY A 146 3.65 -14.94 -16.93
C GLY A 146 4.44 -14.08 -17.91
N TYR A 147 4.39 -12.74 -17.78
CA TYR A 147 5.10 -11.82 -18.68
C TYR A 147 6.61 -12.08 -18.74
N ILE A 148 7.23 -12.51 -17.64
CA ILE A 148 8.67 -12.79 -17.57
C ILE A 148 9.05 -13.89 -18.57
N SER A 149 8.26 -14.97 -18.64
CA SER A 149 8.54 -16.06 -19.58
C SER A 149 8.41 -15.62 -21.03
N LYS A 150 7.43 -14.74 -21.34
CA LYS A 150 7.26 -14.17 -22.68
C LYS A 150 8.40 -13.23 -23.06
N VAL A 151 8.85 -12.40 -22.11
CA VAL A 151 10.01 -11.51 -22.31
C VAL A 151 11.27 -12.33 -22.58
N ASN A 152 11.50 -13.39 -21.81
CA ASN A 152 12.62 -14.29 -22.03
C ASN A 152 12.57 -14.93 -23.43
N GLU A 153 11.41 -15.47 -23.83
CA GLU A 153 11.23 -16.06 -25.17
C GLU A 153 11.55 -15.05 -26.28
N LYS A 154 11.05 -13.81 -26.17
CA LYS A 154 11.34 -12.73 -27.13
C LYS A 154 12.82 -12.31 -27.13
N ALA A 155 13.50 -12.41 -26.00
CA ALA A 155 14.93 -12.13 -25.88
C ALA A 155 15.81 -13.30 -26.35
N GLY A 156 15.24 -14.39 -26.89
CA GLY A 156 15.98 -15.59 -27.27
C GLY A 156 16.50 -16.40 -26.08
N LEU A 157 15.99 -16.13 -24.88
CA LEU A 157 16.35 -16.82 -23.64
C LEU A 157 15.35 -17.93 -23.32
N SER A 158 15.78 -18.88 -22.48
CA SER A 158 14.87 -19.90 -21.98
C SER A 158 13.73 -19.28 -21.15
N PRO A 159 12.46 -19.60 -21.43
CA PRO A 159 11.32 -19.13 -20.64
C PRO A 159 11.33 -19.54 -19.16
N GLY A 160 12.16 -20.52 -18.78
CA GLY A 160 12.33 -21.01 -17.42
C GLY A 160 11.18 -21.90 -16.94
N LYS A 161 11.46 -23.21 -16.78
CA LYS A 161 10.49 -24.21 -16.27
C LYS A 161 9.93 -23.83 -14.89
N PHE A 162 10.80 -23.41 -13.98
CA PHE A 162 10.41 -23.01 -12.62
C PHE A 162 9.65 -21.67 -12.60
N THR A 163 10.04 -20.72 -13.46
CA THR A 163 9.34 -19.44 -13.64
C THR A 163 7.91 -19.65 -14.09
N LYS A 164 7.69 -20.51 -15.11
CA LYS A 164 6.35 -20.88 -15.59
C LYS A 164 5.51 -21.55 -14.48
N LYS A 165 6.10 -22.52 -13.76
CA LYS A 165 5.40 -23.18 -12.63
C LYS A 165 5.01 -22.20 -11.53
N TYR A 166 5.91 -21.31 -11.14
CA TYR A 166 5.64 -20.31 -10.12
C TYR A 166 4.56 -19.31 -10.58
N ALA A 167 4.65 -18.83 -11.82
CA ALA A 167 3.64 -17.94 -12.39
C ALA A 167 2.24 -18.58 -12.39
N ALA A 168 2.13 -19.85 -12.79
CA ALA A 168 0.86 -20.58 -12.77
C ALA A 168 0.30 -20.75 -11.35
N LYS A 169 1.15 -21.08 -10.37
CA LYS A 169 0.74 -21.17 -8.95
C LYS A 169 0.17 -19.83 -8.46
N GLN A 170 0.86 -18.73 -8.74
CA GLN A 170 0.43 -17.39 -8.32
C GLN A 170 -0.86 -16.94 -9.01
N LEU A 171 -1.04 -17.27 -10.29
CA LEU A 171 -2.30 -17.03 -11.00
C LEU A 171 -3.46 -17.78 -10.35
N LYS A 172 -3.26 -19.05 -9.97
CA LYS A 172 -4.28 -19.83 -9.26
C LYS A 172 -4.69 -19.17 -7.94
N HIS A 173 -3.73 -18.72 -7.14
CA HIS A 173 -4.02 -17.98 -5.90
C HIS A 173 -4.78 -16.68 -6.15
N ARG A 174 -4.44 -15.94 -7.21
CA ARG A 174 -5.12 -14.70 -7.59
C ARG A 174 -6.58 -14.94 -7.96
N LEU A 175 -6.84 -15.92 -8.83
CA LEU A 175 -8.21 -16.29 -9.25
C LEU A 175 -9.06 -16.73 -8.05
N GLN A 176 -8.50 -17.55 -7.15
CA GLN A 176 -9.18 -17.95 -5.91
C GLN A 176 -9.49 -16.75 -5.00
N ALA A 177 -8.58 -15.78 -4.90
CA ALA A 177 -8.81 -14.56 -4.12
C ALA A 177 -9.92 -13.69 -4.74
N GLU A 178 -9.94 -13.57 -6.08
CA GLU A 178 -10.99 -12.87 -6.81
C GLU A 178 -12.36 -13.54 -6.61
N GLU A 179 -12.46 -14.86 -6.73
CA GLU A 179 -13.69 -15.62 -6.44
C GLU A 179 -14.16 -15.39 -4.99
N ARG A 180 -13.24 -15.45 -4.02
CA ARG A 180 -13.56 -15.18 -2.60
C ARG A 180 -14.03 -13.75 -2.37
N SER A 181 -13.51 -12.78 -3.13
CA SER A 181 -13.93 -11.37 -3.02
C SER A 181 -15.34 -11.12 -3.54
N LYS A 182 -15.81 -11.94 -4.49
CA LYS A 182 -17.16 -11.86 -5.07
C LYS A 182 -18.22 -12.49 -4.14
N LEU A 183 -17.82 -13.20 -3.09
CA LEU A 183 -18.76 -13.79 -2.15
C LEU A 183 -19.55 -12.72 -1.39
N PRO A 184 -20.84 -12.96 -1.09
CA PRO A 184 -21.62 -12.09 -0.22
C PRO A 184 -20.91 -11.88 1.13
N SER A 185 -20.96 -10.65 1.63
CA SER A 185 -20.23 -10.23 2.85
C SER A 185 -20.54 -11.09 4.08
N THR A 186 -21.77 -11.59 4.18
CA THR A 186 -22.23 -12.51 5.23
C THR A 186 -21.53 -13.87 5.15
N LYS A 187 -21.47 -14.49 3.96
CA LYS A 187 -20.76 -15.75 3.73
C LYS A 187 -19.26 -15.61 3.99
N ARG A 188 -18.64 -14.52 3.52
CA ARG A 188 -17.21 -14.26 3.75
C ARG A 188 -16.88 -14.08 5.24
N ARG A 189 -17.76 -13.43 6.01
CA ARG A 189 -17.59 -13.27 7.46
C ARG A 189 -17.58 -14.61 8.19
N ILE A 190 -18.49 -15.52 7.83
CA ILE A 190 -18.56 -16.86 8.42
C ILE A 190 -17.29 -17.65 8.11
N GLN A 191 -16.83 -17.64 6.85
CA GLN A 191 -15.58 -18.28 6.45
C GLN A 191 -14.37 -17.72 7.21
N LEU A 192 -14.26 -16.40 7.35
CA LEU A 192 -13.18 -15.76 8.12
C LEU A 192 -13.23 -16.09 9.62
N LYS A 193 -14.43 -16.34 10.17
CA LYS A 193 -14.57 -16.82 11.56
C LYS A 193 -14.04 -18.25 11.66
N GLN A 194 -14.39 -19.11 10.71
CA GLN A 194 -13.92 -20.50 10.67
C GLN A 194 -12.41 -20.60 10.43
N GLU A 195 -11.86 -19.85 9.47
CA GLU A 195 -10.41 -19.77 9.21
C GLU A 195 -9.64 -19.34 10.47
N ARG A 196 -10.14 -18.34 11.21
CA ARG A 196 -9.55 -17.91 12.49
C ARG A 196 -9.63 -18.99 13.56
N ASN A 197 -10.79 -19.62 13.74
CA ASN A 197 -10.96 -20.70 14.71
C ASN A 197 -10.01 -21.86 14.41
N ASN A 198 -9.92 -22.31 13.15
CA ASN A 198 -9.04 -23.40 12.75
C ASN A 198 -7.57 -23.05 12.99
N THR A 199 -7.18 -21.81 12.67
CA THR A 199 -5.81 -21.33 12.90
C THR A 199 -5.49 -21.28 14.39
N GLN A 200 -6.42 -20.77 15.20
CA GLN A 200 -6.28 -20.71 16.66
C GLN A 200 -6.20 -22.10 17.28
N CYS A 201 -7.07 -23.04 16.87
CA CYS A 201 -7.00 -24.43 17.31
C CYS A 201 -5.67 -25.09 16.92
N ALA A 202 -5.17 -24.84 15.71
CA ALA A 202 -3.87 -25.37 15.27
C ALA A 202 -2.71 -24.80 16.09
N PHE A 203 -2.73 -23.51 16.41
CA PHE A 203 -1.73 -22.89 17.30
C PHE A 203 -1.81 -23.45 18.72
N GLN A 204 -3.01 -23.58 19.30
CA GLN A 204 -3.20 -24.19 20.62
C GLN A 204 -2.71 -25.64 20.65
N ALA A 205 -2.96 -26.42 19.60
CA ALA A 205 -2.48 -27.80 19.50
C ALA A 205 -0.94 -27.90 19.35
N LEU A 206 -0.30 -26.89 18.75
CA LEU A 206 1.16 -26.84 18.59
C LEU A 206 1.88 -26.31 19.84
N GLU A 207 1.33 -25.28 20.49
CA GLU A 207 1.95 -24.58 21.63
C GLU A 207 1.56 -25.20 22.98
N GLY A 208 0.48 -25.98 23.04
CA GLY A 208 -0.10 -26.51 24.27
C GLY A 208 -0.97 -25.49 25.00
N ASP A 209 -1.39 -25.80 26.23
CA ASP A 209 -2.21 -24.91 27.07
C ASP A 209 -1.38 -23.72 27.60
N THR A 210 -1.04 -22.76 26.75
CA THR A 210 -0.27 -21.56 27.17
C THR A 210 -1.17 -20.48 27.80
N TYR A 211 -2.48 -20.51 27.52
CA TYR A 211 -3.45 -19.49 27.96
C TYR A 211 -4.75 -20.13 28.45
N GLN A 212 -4.72 -20.77 29.62
CA GLN A 212 -5.92 -21.00 30.43
C GLN A 212 -5.90 -20.03 31.61
N SER A 213 -7.08 -19.57 32.03
CA SER A 213 -7.23 -18.82 33.28
C SER A 213 -6.66 -19.66 34.43
N GLU A 214 -5.95 -19.01 35.37
CA GLU A 214 -5.40 -19.63 36.59
C GLU A 214 -4.20 -20.57 36.41
N ILE A 215 -3.55 -20.63 35.24
CA ILE A 215 -2.31 -21.41 35.03
C ILE A 215 -1.18 -21.04 36.02
N GLY A 216 -1.13 -19.79 36.49
CA GLY A 216 -0.13 -19.30 37.44
C GLY A 216 -0.51 -19.39 38.93
N LEU A 217 -1.67 -19.96 39.27
CA LEU A 217 -2.17 -20.05 40.67
C LEU A 217 -1.99 -21.45 41.27
N LYS A 218 -1.28 -22.36 40.61
CA LYS A 218 -0.93 -23.66 41.17
C LYS A 218 0.32 -23.52 42.03
N ASP A 219 0.18 -23.80 43.33
CA ASP A 219 1.26 -23.68 44.35
C ASP A 219 2.39 -24.71 44.20
N GLU A 220 2.23 -25.71 43.32
CA GLU A 220 3.26 -26.71 43.01
C GLU A 220 3.73 -26.55 41.56
N VAL A 221 4.79 -25.78 41.36
CA VAL A 221 5.55 -25.79 40.10
C VAL A 221 6.74 -26.72 40.31
N ASP A 222 6.69 -27.92 39.72
CA ASP A 222 7.85 -28.81 39.67
C ASP A 222 8.90 -28.21 38.74
N ILE A 223 9.96 -27.67 39.33
CA ILE A 223 11.06 -26.98 38.63
C ILE A 223 12.18 -27.98 38.23
N VAL A 224 12.04 -29.26 38.59
CA VAL A 224 13.12 -30.25 38.47
C VAL A 224 13.00 -31.10 37.20
N GLN A 225 11.78 -31.32 36.69
CA GLN A 225 11.57 -32.08 35.46
C GLN A 225 10.93 -31.24 34.34
N ILE A 226 11.60 -31.22 33.18
CA ILE A 226 10.99 -30.75 31.94
C ILE A 226 9.96 -31.82 31.52
N PRO A 227 8.69 -31.46 31.27
CA PRO A 227 7.70 -32.42 30.80
C PRO A 227 8.12 -33.00 29.45
N ASP A 228 7.88 -34.31 29.28
CA ASP A 228 8.20 -35.01 28.05
C ASP A 228 7.53 -34.34 26.83
N PRO A 229 8.19 -34.36 25.66
CA PRO A 229 7.62 -33.77 24.44
C PRO A 229 6.27 -34.40 24.12
N VAL A 230 5.27 -33.56 23.82
CA VAL A 230 3.93 -34.00 23.44
C VAL A 230 4.03 -35.03 22.31
N PRO A 231 3.60 -36.28 22.50
CA PRO A 231 3.65 -37.29 21.46
C PRO A 231 2.78 -36.84 20.28
N ARG A 232 3.31 -36.98 19.05
CA ARG A 232 2.49 -36.77 17.86
C ARG A 232 1.27 -37.66 17.93
N GLY A 233 0.07 -37.07 17.81
CA GLY A 233 -1.18 -37.81 17.79
C GLY A 233 -1.15 -38.87 16.70
N VAL A 234 -1.15 -40.15 17.09
CA VAL A 234 -1.28 -41.27 16.18
C VAL A 234 -2.74 -41.69 16.19
N PHE A 235 -3.36 -41.80 15.01
CA PHE A 235 -4.71 -42.34 14.89
C PHE A 235 -4.71 -43.77 15.44
N LYS A 236 -5.48 -44.01 16.51
CA LYS A 236 -5.66 -45.37 17.04
C LYS A 236 -6.47 -46.16 16.00
N PRO A 237 -5.99 -47.32 15.54
CA PRO A 237 -6.77 -48.20 14.68
C PRO A 237 -8.06 -48.59 15.40
N ILE A 238 -9.20 -48.46 14.74
CA ILE A 238 -10.47 -48.95 15.27
C ILE A 238 -10.46 -50.46 15.14
N THR A 239 -10.42 -51.18 16.27
CA THR A 239 -10.63 -52.62 16.31
C THR A 239 -12.11 -52.91 16.15
N LEU A 240 -12.51 -53.36 14.96
CA LEU A 240 -13.89 -53.79 14.69
C LEU A 240 -14.13 -55.14 15.41
N SER A 241 -15.10 -55.18 16.32
CA SER A 241 -15.54 -56.43 16.94
C SER A 241 -16.28 -57.27 15.91
N SER A 242 -15.89 -58.53 15.74
CA SER A 242 -16.36 -59.46 14.71
C SER A 242 -17.80 -59.96 14.90
N GLY A 243 -18.58 -59.37 15.81
CA GLY A 243 -19.90 -59.87 16.19
C GLY A 243 -21.10 -58.99 15.81
N SER A 244 -20.91 -57.75 15.34
CA SER A 244 -22.03 -56.88 14.94
C SER A 244 -21.62 -55.82 13.92
N PRO A 245 -22.49 -55.45 12.97
CA PRO A 245 -22.19 -54.37 12.02
C PRO A 245 -22.02 -53.05 12.77
N SER A 246 -20.81 -52.49 12.69
CA SER A 246 -20.50 -51.20 13.29
C SER A 246 -21.03 -50.09 12.37
N LEU A 247 -22.02 -49.33 12.82
CA LEU A 247 -22.53 -48.17 12.09
C LEU A 247 -21.50 -47.04 12.20
N VAL A 248 -20.79 -46.76 11.10
CA VAL A 248 -19.86 -45.64 10.99
C VAL A 248 -20.54 -44.53 10.20
N VAL A 249 -20.83 -43.41 10.88
CA VAL A 249 -21.43 -42.23 10.26
C VAL A 249 -20.31 -41.23 9.99
N PHE A 250 -20.13 -40.86 8.72
CA PHE A 250 -19.21 -39.82 8.30
C PHE A 250 -19.97 -38.54 8.01
N ASP A 251 -19.55 -37.44 8.61
CA ASP A 251 -20.02 -36.12 8.23
C ASP A 251 -19.33 -35.69 6.92
N LEU A 252 -20.08 -35.68 5.84
CA LEU A 252 -19.58 -35.37 4.50
C LEU A 252 -19.20 -33.90 4.33
N GLU A 253 -19.76 -33.00 5.14
CA GLU A 253 -19.47 -31.55 5.03
C GLU A 253 -18.09 -31.19 5.59
N THR A 254 -17.60 -31.94 6.57
CA THR A 254 -16.35 -31.63 7.28
C THR A 254 -15.17 -32.53 6.91
N THR A 255 -15.42 -33.72 6.34
CA THR A 255 -14.36 -34.72 6.13
C THR A 255 -13.69 -34.67 4.74
N ASP A 256 -14.13 -33.78 3.83
CA ASP A 256 -13.58 -33.57 2.47
C ASP A 256 -13.18 -34.87 1.72
N LEU A 257 -14.03 -35.90 1.81
CA LEU A 257 -13.88 -37.18 1.09
C LEU A 257 -14.22 -37.08 -0.41
N SER A 258 -14.58 -35.88 -0.87
CA SER A 258 -14.94 -35.55 -2.26
C SER A 258 -13.84 -35.89 -3.29
N LYS A 259 -12.60 -36.13 -2.84
CA LYS A 259 -11.45 -36.46 -3.69
C LYS A 259 -11.25 -37.97 -3.91
N PHE A 260 -11.99 -38.82 -3.21
CA PHE A 260 -11.81 -40.28 -3.22
C PHE A 260 -13.05 -41.06 -3.74
N ILE A 261 -14.08 -40.33 -4.18
CA ILE A 261 -15.25 -40.83 -4.91
C ILE A 261 -15.12 -40.33 -6.35
#